data_AF-A0A8A4TGI8-F1
#
_entry.id   AF-A0A8A4TGI8-F1
#
_cell.length_a   1.000
_cell.length_b   1.000
_cell.length_c   1.000
_cell.angle_alpha   90.00
_cell.angle_beta   90.00
_cell.angle_gamma   90.00
#
_symmetry.space_group_name_H-M   'P 1'
#
loop_
_entity.id
_entity.type
_entity.pdbx_description
1 polymer ?
#
loop_
_entity_poly.entity_id
_entity_poly.type
_entity_poly.pdbx_seq_one_letter_code
_entity_poly.pdbx_strand_id
1 'polypeptide(L)'
;MSMTVREILMEKGEQRGIEIGEQRGIEIGLEQGKQLGYERGDLYRKCEMVKSMLRAGLDKAQVAEIAEMSVSEVMEIASEM
;
A
#
# COMPACT_ATOMS: atom_id res chain seq x y z
N MET A 1 -24.43 35.88 -30.51
CA MET A 1 -23.90 34.79 -31.35
C MET A 1 -24.24 33.48 -30.67
N SER A 2 -24.96 32.58 -31.34
CA SER A 2 -25.27 31.25 -30.82
C SER A 2 -24.09 30.32 -31.07
N MET A 3 -23.64 29.60 -30.04
CA MET A 3 -22.65 28.54 -30.23
C MET A 3 -23.15 27.54 -31.27
N THR A 4 -22.26 27.16 -32.17
CA THR A 4 -22.52 26.18 -33.22
C THR A 4 -22.46 24.77 -32.63
N VAL A 5 -23.18 23.82 -33.25
CA VAL A 5 -23.21 22.41 -32.82
C VAL A 5 -21.79 21.81 -32.73
N ARG A 6 -20.85 22.30 -33.53
CA ARG A 6 -19.45 21.90 -33.52
C ARG A 6 -18.72 22.30 -32.23
N GLU A 7 -18.96 23.51 -31.73
CA GLU A 7 -18.37 24.02 -30.49
C GLU A 7 -18.90 23.22 -29.28
N ILE A 8 -20.21 22.92 -29.26
CA ILE A 8 -20.83 22.10 -28.21
C ILE A 8 -20.25 20.68 -28.18
N LEU A 9 -20.00 20.08 -29.35
CA LEU A 9 -19.42 18.73 -29.43
C LEU A 9 -17.94 18.71 -29.00
N MET A 10 -17.17 19.74 -29.32
CA MET A 10 -15.79 19.89 -28.84
C MET A 10 -15.74 20.06 -27.33
N GLU A 11 -16.54 20.97 -26.77
CA GLU A 11 -16.60 21.22 -25.33
C GLU A 11 -17.00 19.97 -24.55
N LYS A 12 -18.00 19.21 -25.04
CA LYS A 12 -18.40 17.92 -24.44
C LYS A 12 -17.32 16.86 -24.57
N GLY A 13 -16.59 16.83 -25.68
CA GLY A 13 -15.48 15.90 -25.89
C GLY A 13 -14.33 16.15 -24.92
N GLU A 14 -13.99 17.42 -24.71
CA GLU A 14 -12.95 17.86 -23.78
C GLU A 14 -13.35 17.59 -22.33
N GLN A 15 -14.58 17.94 -21.93
CA GLN A 15 -15.10 17.62 -20.59
C GLN A 15 -15.08 16.11 -20.30
N ARG A 16 -15.56 15.28 -21.24
CA ARG A 16 -15.52 13.82 -21.07
C ARG A 16 -14.11 13.28 -21.01
N GLY A 17 -13.18 13.83 -21.80
CA GLY A 17 -11.78 13.44 -21.77
C GLY A 17 -11.14 13.72 -20.40
N ILE A 18 -11.42 14.89 -19.83
CA ILE A 18 -10.95 15.28 -18.49
C ILE A 18 -11.57 14.39 -17.41
N GLU A 19 -12.90 14.19 -17.40
CA GLU A 19 -13.58 13.34 -16.42
C GLU A 19 -13.03 11.90 -16.43
N ILE A 20 -12.84 11.32 -17.61
CA ILE A 20 -12.29 9.97 -17.74
C ILE A 20 -10.83 9.91 -17.27
N GLY A 21 -10.04 10.94 -17.60
CA GLY A 21 -8.65 11.05 -17.17
C GLY A 21 -8.50 11.14 -15.65
N GLU A 22 -9.31 12.00 -15.01
CA GLU A 22 -9.31 12.16 -13.56
C GLU A 22 -9.80 10.90 -12.84
N GLN A 23 -10.90 10.28 -13.28
CA GLN A 23 -11.39 9.05 -12.67
C GLN A 23 -10.36 7.92 -12.73
N ARG A 24 -9.74 7.70 -13.89
CA ARG A 24 -8.70 6.68 -14.05
C ARG A 24 -7.46 6.99 -13.22
N GLY A 25 -7.04 8.25 -13.16
CA GLY A 25 -5.90 8.67 -12.37
C GLY A 25 -6.10 8.43 -10.87
N ILE A 26 -7.29 8.76 -10.35
CA ILE A 26 -7.66 8.54 -8.94
C ILE A 26 -7.73 7.04 -8.63
N GLU A 27 -8.36 6.25 -9.48
CA GLU A 27 -8.51 4.81 -9.27
C GLU A 27 -7.15 4.10 -9.21
N ILE A 28 -6.27 4.35 -10.19
CA ILE A 28 -4.91 3.79 -10.23
C ILE A 28 -4.10 4.25 -9.02
N GLY A 29 -4.16 5.54 -8.68
CA GLY A 29 -3.41 6.09 -7.54
C GLY A 29 -3.86 5.51 -6.20
N LEU A 30 -5.17 5.31 -6.01
CA LEU A 30 -5.73 4.71 -4.80
C LEU A 30 -5.35 3.24 -4.69
N GLU A 31 -5.43 2.47 -5.78
CA GLU A 31 -5.11 1.05 -5.78
C GLU A 31 -3.61 0.81 -5.48
N GLN A 32 -2.72 1.55 -6.16
CA GLN A 32 -1.28 1.48 -5.89
C GLN A 32 -0.93 1.93 -4.47
N GLY A 33 -1.50 3.04 -4.00
CA GLY A 33 -1.27 3.55 -2.65
C GLY A 33 -1.76 2.58 -1.57
N LYS A 34 -2.91 1.95 -1.79
CA LYS A 34 -3.49 0.95 -0.90
C LYS A 34 -2.61 -0.29 -0.85
N GLN A 35 -2.19 -0.82 -2.00
CA GLN A 35 -1.34 -2.02 -2.06
C GLN A 35 0.01 -1.80 -1.36
N LEU A 36 0.71 -0.70 -1.67
CA LEU A 36 1.96 -0.33 -1.01
C LEU A 36 1.78 -0.11 0.50
N GLY A 37 0.65 0.47 0.90
CA GLY A 37 0.30 0.69 2.30
C GLY A 37 0.08 -0.62 3.07
N TYR A 38 -0.63 -1.58 2.48
CA TYR A 38 -0.83 -2.90 3.09
C TYR A 38 0.46 -3.69 3.19
N GLU A 39 1.28 -3.74 2.14
CA GLU A 39 2.56 -4.46 2.16
C GLU A 39 3.51 -3.88 3.21
N ARG A 40 3.66 -2.54 3.26
CA ARG A 40 4.49 -1.89 4.30
C ARG A 40 3.92 -2.07 5.70
N GLY A 41 2.60 -2.00 5.85
CA GLY A 41 1.93 -2.18 7.12
C GLY A 41 2.07 -3.61 7.67
N ASP A 42 1.97 -4.62 6.81
CA ASP A 42 2.12 -6.02 7.20
C ASP A 42 3.57 -6.34 7.62
N LEU A 43 4.55 -5.88 6.84
CA LEU A 43 5.97 -5.99 7.21
C LEU A 43 6.28 -5.28 8.53
N TYR A 44 5.79 -4.05 8.71
CA TYR A 44 6.00 -3.30 9.95
C TYR A 44 5.38 -4.01 11.15
N ARG A 45 4.16 -4.54 11.00
CA ARG A 45 3.48 -5.29 12.06
C ARG A 45 4.22 -6.57 12.42
N LYS A 46 4.74 -7.32 11.43
CA LYS A 46 5.55 -8.53 11.66
C LYS A 46 6.82 -8.20 12.43
N CYS A 47 7.54 -7.17 12.02
CA CYS A 47 8.74 -6.73 12.74
C CYS A 47 8.43 -6.27 14.16
N GLU A 48 7.41 -5.44 14.37
CA GLU A 48 7.00 -4.99 15.71
C GLU A 48 6.57 -6.16 16.60
N MET A 49 5.86 -7.15 16.04
CA MET A 49 5.46 -8.35 16.75
C MET A 49 6.69 -9.12 17.26
N VAL A 50 7.65 -9.40 16.38
CA VAL A 50 8.92 -10.06 16.74
C VAL A 50 9.67 -9.26 17.82
N LYS A 51 9.79 -7.93 17.67
CA LYS A 51 10.42 -7.04 18.67
C LYS A 51 9.71 -7.10 20.02
N SER A 52 8.38 -7.12 20.04
CA SER A 52 7.59 -7.21 21.27
C SER A 52 7.79 -8.54 21.99
N MET A 53 7.86 -9.64 21.23
CA MET A 53 8.05 -10.99 21.76
C MET A 53 9.46 -11.16 22.34
N LEU A 54 10.48 -10.67 21.66
CA LEU A 54 11.86 -10.67 22.16
C LEU A 54 12.01 -9.83 23.43
N ARG A 55 11.35 -8.66 23.50
CA ARG A 55 11.29 -7.83 24.73
C ARG A 55 10.56 -8.51 25.88
N ALA A 56 9.56 -9.34 25.58
CA ALA A 56 8.86 -10.16 26.57
C ALA A 56 9.70 -11.34 27.09
N GLY A 57 10.89 -11.58 26.53
CA GLY A 57 11.82 -12.63 26.96
C GLY A 57 11.57 -13.99 26.30
N LEU A 58 10.78 -14.05 25.22
CA LEU A 58 10.62 -15.27 24.42
C LEU A 58 11.94 -15.62 23.71
N ASP A 59 12.25 -16.92 23.65
CA ASP A 59 13.41 -17.38 22.90
C ASP A 59 13.17 -17.27 21.39
N LYS A 60 14.24 -17.06 20.63
CA LYS A 60 14.17 -16.84 19.16
C LYS A 60 13.51 -18.00 18.44
N ALA A 61 13.66 -19.23 18.94
CA ALA A 61 12.98 -20.41 18.38
C ALA A 61 11.46 -20.35 18.60
N GLN A 62 11.02 -19.89 19.77
CA GLN A 62 9.59 -19.73 20.08
C GLN A 62 8.98 -18.57 19.28
N VAL A 63 9.73 -17.49 19.10
CA VAL A 63 9.30 -16.36 18.27
C VAL A 63 9.16 -16.77 16.80
N ALA A 64 10.10 -17.56 16.28
CA ALA A 64 10.02 -18.09 14.92
C ALA A 64 8.77 -18.97 14.71
N GLU A 65 8.45 -19.82 15.68
CA GLU A 65 7.24 -20.65 15.66
C GLU A 65 5.95 -19.82 15.69
N ILE A 66 5.84 -18.87 16.63
CA ILE A 66 4.62 -18.05 16.81
C ILE A 66 4.43 -17.05 15.65
N ALA A 67 5.52 -16.48 15.15
CA ALA A 67 5.47 -15.52 14.04
C ALA A 67 5.33 -16.20 12.67
N GLU A 68 5.40 -17.53 12.60
CA GLU A 68 5.47 -18.32 11.35
C GLU A 68 6.62 -17.83 10.44
N MET A 69 7.76 -17.53 11.06
CA MET A 69 8.96 -17.02 10.38
C MET A 69 10.13 -17.97 10.57
N SER A 70 11.13 -17.88 9.70
CA SER A 70 12.37 -18.61 9.91
C SER A 70 13.16 -17.99 11.08
N VAL A 71 13.94 -18.83 11.76
CA VAL A 71 14.86 -18.35 12.82
C VAL A 71 15.85 -17.32 12.27
N SER A 72 16.22 -17.42 10.98
CA SER A 72 17.08 -16.44 10.29
C SER A 72 16.43 -15.06 10.20
N GLU A 73 15.16 -14.98 9.79
CA GLU A 73 14.45 -13.69 9.69
C GLU A 73 14.25 -13.07 11.08
N VAL A 74 13.96 -13.88 12.11
CA VAL A 74 13.87 -13.40 13.49
C VAL A 74 15.22 -12.86 13.98
N MET A 75 16.34 -13.50 13.60
CA MET A 75 17.69 -13.01 13.92
C MET A 75 18.02 -11.70 13.19
N GLU A 76 17.63 -11.57 11.92
CA GLU A 76 17.84 -10.36 11.13
C GLU A 76 17.09 -9.18 11.76
N ILE A 77 15.81 -9.36 12.13
CA ILE A 77 15.03 -8.34 12.84
C ILE A 77 15.63 -8.02 14.21
N ALA A 78 16.14 -9.01 14.93
CA ALA A 78 16.80 -8.81 16.21
C ALA A 78 18.14 -8.07 16.07
N SER A 79 18.82 -8.15 14.92
CA SER A 79 20.06 -7.42 14.65
C SER A 79 19.83 -5.94 14.30
N GLU A 80 18.61 -5.59 13.89
CA GLU A 80 18.16 -4.22 13.63
C GLU A 80 17.50 -3.53 14.85
N MET A 81 17.54 -4.17 16.03
CA MET A 81 17.06 -3.62 17.31
C MET A 81 18.16 -2.90 18.08
#